data_AF-A0A1V2GZ42-F1
#
_entry.id   AF-A0A1V2GZ42-F1
#
_cell.length_a   1.000
_cell.length_b   1.000
_cell.length_c   1.000
_cell.angle_alpha   90.00
_cell.angle_beta   90.00
_cell.angle_gamma   90.00
#
_symmetry.space_group_name_H-M   'P 1'
#
loop_
_entity.id
_entity.type
_entity.pdbx_description
1 polymer ?
#
loop_
_entity_poly.entity_id
_entity_poly.type
_entity_poly.pdbx_seq_one_letter_code
_entity_poly.pdbx_strand_id
1 'polypeptide(L)' 'MDPTDAERDPELDLVLKRAGITLPEGRYGGVLACYRDLQSLLPLLRNGRTAAAEPAGTYDLDTITREMTP' A
#
# COMPACT_ATOMS: atom_id res chain seq x y z
N MET A 1 17.27 -9.22 -27.94
CA MET A 1 16.81 -8.54 -26.71
C MET A 1 16.50 -9.65 -25.73
N ASP A 2 17.26 -9.77 -24.65
CA ASP A 2 17.07 -10.84 -23.67
C ASP A 2 15.76 -10.58 -22.91
N PRO A 3 14.78 -11.51 -22.90
CA PRO A 3 13.50 -11.30 -22.21
C PRO A 3 13.63 -11.12 -20.68
N THR A 4 14.82 -11.26 -20.12
CA THR A 4 15.11 -11.05 -18.69
C THR A 4 15.43 -9.60 -18.32
N ASP A 5 15.67 -8.71 -19.29
CA ASP A 5 15.80 -7.27 -19.04
C ASP A 5 14.41 -6.63 -18.93
N ALA A 6 13.65 -7.01 -17.91
CA ALA A 6 12.53 -6.19 -17.48
C ALA A 6 13.09 -4.82 -17.07
N GLU A 7 12.62 -3.75 -17.72
CA GLU A 7 12.98 -2.38 -17.40
C GLU A 7 12.72 -2.13 -15.91
N ARG A 8 13.80 -2.05 -15.12
CA ARG A 8 13.68 -1.89 -13.67
C ARG A 8 13.11 -0.53 -13.35
N ASP A 9 12.19 -0.53 -12.38
CA ASP A 9 11.51 0.65 -11.90
C ASP A 9 12.06 1.04 -10.53
N PRO A 10 12.72 2.22 -10.41
CA PRO A 10 13.37 2.62 -9.17
C PRO A 10 12.39 2.91 -8.03
N GLU A 11 11.13 3.25 -8.34
CA GLU A 11 10.11 3.49 -7.33
C GLU A 11 9.66 2.16 -6.72
N LEU A 12 9.39 1.16 -7.57
CA LEU A 12 9.06 -0.18 -7.10
C LEU A 12 10.19 -0.77 -6.24
N ASP A 13 11.45 -0.61 -6.65
CA ASP A 13 12.62 -1.09 -5.90
C ASP A 13 12.71 -0.43 -4.51
N LEU A 14 12.43 0.88 -4.42
CA LEU A 14 12.41 1.60 -3.15
C LEU A 14 11.32 1.08 -2.21
N VAL A 15 10.12 0.84 -2.73
CA VAL A 15 8.98 0.35 -1.93
C VAL A 15 9.23 -1.08 -1.44
N LEU A 16 9.74 -1.97 -2.31
CA LEU A 16 10.11 -3.33 -1.92
C LEU A 16 11.18 -3.34 -0.83
N LYS A 17 12.21 -2.48 -0.97
CA LYS A 17 13.24 -2.32 0.06
C LYS A 17 12.66 -1.85 1.39
N ARG A 18 11.78 -0.86 1.38
CA ARG A 18 11.12 -0.36 2.61
C ARG A 18 10.24 -1.41 3.27
N ALA A 19 9.60 -2.26 2.48
CA ALA A 19 8.79 -3.37 2.97
C ALA A 19 9.63 -4.59 3.41
N GLY A 20 10.95 -4.59 3.19
CA GLY A 20 11.82 -5.75 3.47
C GLY A 20 11.52 -6.95 2.57
N ILE A 21 10.96 -6.72 1.38
CA ILE A 21 10.53 -7.78 0.46
C ILE A 21 11.63 -8.02 -0.58
N THR A 22 12.09 -9.27 -0.65
CA THR A 22 12.91 -9.76 -1.76
C THR A 22 12.02 -10.56 -2.71
N LEU A 23 12.03 -10.19 -3.98
CA LEU A 23 11.25 -10.92 -4.99
C LEU A 23 11.99 -12.18 -5.46
N PRO A 24 11.29 -13.32 -5.62
CA PRO A 24 11.84 -14.48 -6.31
C PRO A 24 12.20 -14.15 -7.76
N GLU A 25 13.14 -14.91 -8.33
CA GLU A 25 13.54 -14.76 -9.73
C GLU A 25 12.34 -14.88 -10.69
N GLY A 26 12.35 -14.10 -11.76
CA GLY A 26 11.28 -14.07 -12.76
C GLY A 26 9.96 -13.42 -12.30
N ARG A 27 9.82 -13.01 -11.03
CA ARG A 27 8.58 -12.38 -10.53
C ARG A 27 8.50 -10.87 -10.78
N TYR A 28 9.63 -10.22 -11.01
CA TYR A 28 9.73 -8.76 -11.09
C TYR A 28 8.76 -8.15 -12.10
N GLY A 29 8.74 -8.66 -13.33
CA GLY A 29 7.87 -8.12 -14.39
C GLY A 29 6.38 -8.19 -14.05
N GLY A 30 5.92 -9.30 -13.46
CA GLY A 30 4.52 -9.45 -13.04
C GLY A 30 4.15 -8.54 -11.87
N VAL A 31 5.05 -8.37 -10.90
CA VAL A 31 4.87 -7.43 -9.79
C VAL A 31 4.85 -5.99 -10.28
N LEU A 32 5.72 -5.63 -11.23
CA LEU A 32 5.77 -4.31 -11.83
C LEU A 32 4.49 -3.99 -12.61
N ALA A 33 3.97 -4.94 -13.39
CA ALA A 33 2.70 -4.76 -14.09
C ALA A 33 1.55 -4.47 -13.10
N CYS A 34 1.40 -5.32 -12.09
CA CYS A 34 0.37 -5.13 -11.05
C CYS A 34 0.55 -3.83 -10.26
N TYR A 35 1.79 -3.46 -9.93
CA TYR A 35 2.11 -2.19 -9.26
C TYR A 35 1.61 -0.99 -10.09
N ARG A 36 1.89 -0.97 -11.40
CA ARG A 36 1.44 0.09 -12.31
C ARG A 36 -0.08 0.13 -12.45
N ASP A 37 -0.72 -1.04 -12.55
CA ASP A 37 -2.18 -1.13 -12.58
C ASP A 37 -2.80 -0.53 -11.31
N LEU A 38 -2.29 -0.88 -10.12
CA LEU A 38 -2.77 -0.32 -8.85
C LEU A 38 -2.53 1.19 -8.75
N GLN A 39 -1.37 1.68 -9.16
CA GLN A 39 -1.06 3.11 -9.22
C GLN A 39 -2.06 3.87 -10.11
N SER A 40 -2.44 3.29 -11.25
CA SER A 40 -3.42 3.87 -12.17
C SER A 40 -4.84 3.98 -11.58
N LEU A 41 -5.17 3.14 -10.59
CA LEU A 41 -6.46 3.17 -9.90
C LEU A 41 -6.51 4.21 -8.76
N LEU A 42 -5.36 4.64 -8.21
CA LEU A 42 -5.32 5.57 -7.09
C LEU A 42 -6.06 6.91 -7.34
N PRO A 43 -6.00 7.54 -8.54
CA PRO A 43 -6.78 8.74 -8.83
C PRO A 43 -8.29 8.53 -8.68
N LEU A 44 -8.82 7.35 -9.04
CA LEU A 44 -10.25 7.03 -8.90
C LEU A 44 -10.66 6.91 -7.43
N LEU A 45 -9.74 6.46 -6.57
CA LEU A 45 -9.95 6.33 -5.13
C LEU A 45 -9.75 7.65 -4.37
N ARG A 46 -9.19 8.68 -5.00
CA ARG A 46 -8.90 9.99 -4.37
C ARG A 46 -10.12 10.90 -4.25
N ASN A 47 -11.32 10.45 -4.62
CA ASN A 47 -12.57 11.22 -4.51
C ASN A 47 -12.71 11.91 -3.15
N GLY A 48 -12.99 13.22 -3.18
CA GLY A 48 -13.62 14.01 -2.11
C GLY A 48 -13.16 13.80 -0.67
N ARG A 49 -11.92 13.35 -0.41
CA ARG A 49 -11.39 13.24 0.94
C ARG A 49 -11.14 14.65 1.48
N THR A 50 -12.17 15.23 2.08
CA THR A 50 -12.04 16.47 2.84
C THR A 50 -11.44 16.16 4.20
N ALA A 51 -10.92 17.18 4.89
CA ALA A 51 -10.45 17.01 6.27
C ALA A 51 -11.56 16.53 7.23
N ALA A 52 -12.84 16.62 6.83
CA ALA A 52 -13.99 16.15 7.59
C ALA A 52 -14.40 14.69 7.24
N ALA A 53 -13.76 14.05 6.26
CA ALA A 53 -14.00 12.66 5.91
C ALA A 53 -13.20 11.75 6.85
N GLU A 54 -13.84 11.30 7.92
CA GLU A 54 -13.23 10.39 8.90
C GLU A 54 -12.88 9.02 8.30
N PRO A 55 -11.79 8.36 8.76
CA PRO A 55 -11.50 6.98 8.40
C PRO A 55 -12.63 6.03 8.82
N ALA A 56 -12.86 4.98 8.03
CA ALA A 56 -13.89 3.97 8.35
C ALA A 56 -13.61 3.20 9.66
N GLY A 57 -12.40 3.29 10.21
CA GLY A 57 -12.03 2.73 11.51
C GLY A 57 -11.42 3.81 12.40
N THR A 58 -12.25 4.40 13.26
CA THR A 58 -11.80 5.30 14.32
C THR A 58 -11.65 4.49 15.61
N TYR A 59 -10.51 4.64 16.29
CA TYR A 59 -10.27 3.97 17.55
C TYR A 59 -11.11 4.61 18.66
N ASP A 60 -11.76 3.79 19.48
CA ASP A 60 -12.54 4.23 20.63
C ASP A 60 -11.82 3.86 21.93
N LEU A 61 -11.70 4.84 22.83
CA LEU A 61 -11.01 4.73 24.12
C LEU A 61 -11.93 4.28 25.27
N ASP A 62 -13.23 4.04 25.01
CA ASP A 62 -14.26 3.76 26.02
C ASP A 62 -13.99 2.54 26.92
N THR A 63 -13.03 1.68 26.58
CA THR A 63 -12.66 0.52 27.42
C THR A 63 -11.66 0.82 28.54
N ILE A 64 -11.05 2.01 28.59
CA ILE A 64 -10.00 2.34 29.59
C ILE A 64 -10.57 3.03 30.86
N THR A 65 -11.75 3.65 30.79
CA THR A 65 -12.28 4.53 31.85
C THR A 65 -13.57 4.03 32.54
N ARG A 66 -13.99 2.77 32.34
CA ARG A 66 -14.93 2.18 33.31
C ARG A 66 -14.17 1.82 34.57
N GLU A 67 -14.20 2.73 35.55
CA GLU A 67 -14.05 2.33 36.95
C GLU A 67 -14.96 1.12 37.16
N MET A 68 -14.36 -0.03 37.49
CA MET A 68 -15.11 -1.16 38.03
C MET A 68 -15.67 -0.68 39.38
N THR A 69 -16.86 -0.08 39.36
CA THR A 69 -17.60 0.16 40.59
C THR A 69 -17.85 -1.21 41.24
N PRO A 70 -17.46 -1.40 42.51
CA PRO A 70 -17.60 -2.68 43.21
C PRO A 70 -19.06 -3.09 43.42
#